data_AF-H8MEZ7-F1
#
_entry.id   AF-H8MEZ7-F1
#
_cell.length_a   1.000
_cell.length_b   1.000
_cell.length_c   1.000
_cell.angle_alpha   90.00
_cell.angle_beta   90.00
_cell.angle_gamma   90.00
#
_symmetry.space_group_name_H-M   'P 1'
#
loop_
_entity.id
_entity.type
_entity.pdbx_description
1 polymer ?
#
loop_
_entity_poly.entity_id
_entity_poly.type
_entity_poly.pdbx_seq_one_letter_code
_entity_poly.pdbx_strand_id
1 'polypeptide(L)'
;MTPELLTELVRHTRDKYFGKYRGFVVDNQDPEGLGRLKLRVPSVLGAEPSPWALPCVPFGGAAGHGWFAIPEVDAQVWVEFEEGDLRRPIWTGTFWQKKEDVPEDAAKTPPTTRLLRTPAGHVLRFDDAKDEEAVLLHHPKGAELSIDPKGTVALTDAKGATVVLDAEGEELRVEDSHGNSLVLSSSGVRVEDSHGNTIETASSGVKVKGQQVVVEGTQVLLGGSGGEPVIKGQSFLTLFATHVHTSSAPGGPTSPPIPQGEMSTLSTSVMTK
;
A
#
# COMPACT_ATOMS: atom_id res chain seq x y z
N MET A 1 -52.55 6.85 44.53
CA MET A 1 -52.29 7.68 43.34
C MET A 1 -53.53 8.53 43.12
N THR A 2 -53.42 9.86 43.14
CA THR A 2 -54.60 10.73 42.99
C THR A 2 -55.04 10.80 41.52
N PRO A 3 -56.32 11.11 41.23
CA PRO A 3 -56.81 11.26 39.86
C PRO A 3 -56.04 12.31 39.04
N GLU A 4 -55.52 13.35 39.69
CA GLU A 4 -54.69 14.38 39.08
C GLU A 4 -53.33 13.81 38.62
N LEU A 5 -52.65 13.05 39.50
CA LEU A 5 -51.39 12.37 39.17
C LEU A 5 -51.57 11.34 38.05
N LEU A 6 -52.70 10.62 38.03
CA LEU A 6 -53.00 9.69 36.94
C LEU A 6 -53.23 10.42 35.62
N THR A 7 -53.94 11.55 35.64
CA THR A 7 -54.21 12.36 34.45
C THR A 7 -52.93 12.99 33.89
N GLU A 8 -52.05 13.48 34.78
CA GLU A 8 -50.76 14.04 34.41
C GLU A 8 -49.82 12.96 33.85
N LEU A 9 -49.77 11.77 34.46
CA LEU A 9 -49.03 10.62 33.96
C LEU A 9 -49.54 10.15 32.59
N VAL A 10 -50.87 10.08 32.40
CA VAL A 10 -51.49 9.67 31.13
C VAL A 10 -51.17 10.68 30.04
N ARG A 11 -51.22 11.99 30.32
CA ARG A 11 -50.82 13.03 29.35
C ARG A 11 -49.33 12.95 29.02
N HIS A 12 -48.48 12.81 30.03
CA HIS A 12 -47.04 12.69 29.85
C HIS A 12 -46.65 11.45 29.04
N THR A 13 -47.44 10.38 29.10
CA THR A 13 -47.14 9.13 28.39
C THR A 13 -47.77 9.07 27.00
N ARG A 14 -48.89 9.78 26.76
CA ARG A 14 -49.62 9.72 25.48
C ARG A 14 -48.86 10.32 24.29
N ASP A 15 -48.03 11.32 24.55
CA ASP A 15 -47.39 12.12 23.50
C ASP A 15 -45.88 11.87 23.42
N LYS A 16 -45.40 10.79 24.04
CA LYS A 16 -43.98 10.44 24.08
C LYS A 16 -43.70 9.19 23.27
N TYR A 17 -42.69 9.29 22.41
CA TYR A 17 -42.32 8.27 21.44
C TYR A 17 -40.99 7.64 21.86
N PHE A 18 -41.06 6.78 22.86
CA PHE A 18 -39.89 6.04 23.34
C PHE A 18 -39.69 4.78 22.48
N GLY A 19 -38.52 4.67 21.84
CA GLY A 19 -38.13 3.50 21.07
C GLY A 19 -37.36 3.84 19.80
N LYS A 20 -36.99 2.79 19.06
CA LYS A 20 -36.35 2.89 17.74
C LYS A 20 -37.40 2.73 16.65
N TYR A 21 -37.41 3.66 15.72
CA TYR A 21 -38.30 3.69 14.57
C TYR A 21 -37.51 3.56 13.28
N ARG A 22 -38.08 2.94 12.24
CA ARG A 22 -37.43 2.87 10.93
C ARG A 22 -37.63 4.18 10.18
N GLY A 23 -36.53 4.76 9.71
CA GLY A 23 -36.54 5.97 8.90
C GLY A 23 -35.79 5.79 7.59
N PHE A 24 -36.16 6.61 6.61
CA PHE A 24 -35.43 6.78 5.36
C PHE A 24 -34.84 8.17 5.31
N VAL A 25 -33.59 8.29 4.87
CA VAL A 25 -32.95 9.59 4.66
C VAL A 25 -33.62 10.29 3.49
N VAL A 26 -34.06 11.52 3.72
CA VAL A 26 -34.67 12.39 2.69
C VAL A 26 -33.69 13.50 2.28
N ASP A 27 -32.89 13.97 3.23
CA ASP A 27 -31.93 15.06 3.02
C ASP A 27 -30.74 14.85 3.95
N ASN A 28 -29.54 14.88 3.39
CA ASN A 28 -28.26 14.80 4.11
C ASN A 28 -27.39 16.04 3.91
N GLN A 29 -27.91 17.09 3.28
CA GLN A 29 -27.22 18.36 3.06
C GLN A 29 -27.39 19.29 4.27
N ASP A 30 -26.83 18.89 5.41
CA ASP A 30 -26.91 19.65 6.66
C ASP A 30 -26.23 21.03 6.52
N PRO A 31 -26.98 22.15 6.62
CA PRO A 31 -26.41 23.49 6.48
C PRO A 31 -25.40 23.86 7.59
N GLU A 32 -25.42 23.18 8.73
CA GLU A 32 -24.46 23.41 9.83
C GLU A 32 -23.26 22.44 9.79
N GLY A 33 -23.24 21.48 8.87
CA GLY A 33 -22.14 20.52 8.74
C GLY A 33 -21.95 19.61 9.95
N LEU A 34 -22.99 19.41 10.76
CA LEU A 34 -22.95 18.57 11.97
C LEU A 34 -23.25 17.09 11.68
N GLY A 35 -23.59 16.75 10.43
CA GLY A 35 -24.00 15.39 10.06
C GLY A 35 -25.46 15.08 10.40
N ARG A 36 -26.30 16.11 10.48
CA ARG A 36 -27.74 15.94 10.71
C ARG A 36 -28.44 15.43 9.45
N LEU A 37 -29.57 14.75 9.64
CA LEU A 37 -30.38 14.20 8.55
C LEU A 37 -31.84 14.67 8.67
N LYS A 38 -32.51 14.93 7.55
CA LYS A 38 -33.99 14.88 7.54
C LYS A 38 -34.45 13.49 7.17
N LEU A 39 -35.41 13.00 7.93
CA LEU A 39 -35.81 11.60 7.89
C LEU A 39 -37.31 11.50 7.64
N ARG A 40 -37.73 10.58 6.80
CA ARG A 40 -39.12 10.16 6.70
C ARG A 40 -39.32 8.96 7.63
N VAL A 41 -40.19 9.11 8.63
CA VAL A 41 -40.48 8.08 9.65
C VAL A 41 -41.96 7.70 9.58
N PRO A 42 -42.36 6.77 8.68
CA PRO A 42 -43.77 6.56 8.36
C PRO A 42 -44.66 6.18 9.54
N SER A 43 -44.14 5.41 10.50
CA SER A 43 -44.90 4.94 11.66
C SER A 43 -45.16 6.03 12.71
N VAL A 44 -44.52 7.20 12.59
CA VAL A 44 -44.57 8.27 13.60
C VAL A 44 -44.98 9.61 13.00
N LEU A 45 -44.32 10.02 11.90
CA LEU A 45 -44.51 11.32 11.25
C LEU A 45 -45.33 11.23 9.95
N GLY A 46 -45.67 10.02 9.50
CA GLY A 46 -46.38 9.81 8.24
C GLY A 46 -45.51 10.18 7.03
N ALA A 47 -46.04 11.03 6.14
CA ALA A 47 -45.36 11.46 4.93
C ALA A 47 -44.39 12.63 5.16
N GLU A 48 -44.57 13.38 6.24
CA GLU A 48 -43.79 14.59 6.50
C GLU A 48 -42.37 14.24 6.96
N PRO A 49 -41.35 14.94 6.43
CA PRO A 49 -39.99 14.83 6.94
C PRO A 49 -39.87 15.32 8.38
N SER A 50 -38.95 14.71 9.13
CA SER A 50 -38.57 15.18 10.46
C SER A 50 -37.87 16.55 10.41
N PRO A 51 -37.77 17.26 11.55
CA PRO A 51 -36.70 18.23 11.77
C PRO A 51 -35.31 17.57 11.57
N TRP A 52 -34.27 18.40 11.54
CA TRP A 52 -32.89 17.91 11.47
C TRP A 52 -32.59 17.00 12.67
N ALA A 53 -32.33 15.72 12.39
CA ALA A 53 -32.02 14.70 13.36
C ALA A 53 -30.53 14.73 13.72
N LEU A 54 -30.21 14.77 15.01
CA LEU A 54 -28.83 14.73 15.49
C LEU A 54 -28.21 13.34 15.26
N PRO A 55 -26.91 13.27 14.94
CA PRO A 55 -26.22 11.99 14.77
C PRO A 55 -25.87 11.34 16.11
N CYS A 56 -26.17 10.05 16.25
CA CYS A 56 -25.61 9.18 17.28
C CYS A 56 -24.55 8.27 16.64
N VAL A 57 -23.31 8.75 16.60
CA VAL A 57 -22.17 8.06 15.96
C VAL A 57 -21.35 7.24 16.96
N PRO A 58 -20.60 6.20 16.50
CA PRO A 58 -19.82 5.33 17.39
C PRO A 58 -18.70 6.01 18.18
N PHE A 59 -18.13 7.09 17.64
CA PHE A 59 -17.00 7.81 18.23
C PHE A 59 -17.03 9.27 17.81
N GLY A 60 -16.69 10.19 18.70
CA GLY A 60 -16.67 11.64 18.44
C GLY A 60 -17.18 12.45 19.63
N GLY A 61 -17.62 13.68 19.36
CA GLY A 61 -18.20 14.59 20.39
C GLY A 61 -17.22 15.60 20.97
N ALA A 62 -15.96 15.60 20.52
CA ALA A 62 -14.97 16.62 20.84
C ALA A 62 -14.24 17.09 19.58
N ALA A 63 -13.55 18.23 19.68
CA ALA A 63 -12.93 18.87 18.53
C ALA A 63 -11.86 17.97 17.87
N GLY A 64 -11.92 17.87 16.54
CA GLY A 64 -10.86 17.28 15.71
C GLY A 64 -10.80 15.75 15.63
N HIS A 65 -11.77 15.01 16.15
CA HIS A 65 -11.78 13.54 16.04
C HIS A 65 -13.20 12.95 16.09
N GLY A 66 -13.41 11.81 15.43
CA GLY A 66 -14.69 11.09 15.44
C GLY A 66 -14.88 10.14 14.26
N TRP A 67 -16.02 9.48 14.24
CA TRP A 67 -16.52 8.66 13.15
C TRP A 67 -17.57 9.45 12.38
N PHE A 68 -17.17 10.10 11.29
CA PHE A 68 -18.04 10.93 10.47
C PHE A 68 -18.37 10.21 9.15
N ALA A 69 -19.42 9.40 9.18
CA ALA A 69 -19.93 8.65 8.03
C ALA A 69 -21.44 8.89 7.91
N ILE A 70 -21.82 9.83 7.04
CA ILE A 70 -23.20 10.27 6.90
C ILE A 70 -23.91 9.37 5.87
N PRO A 71 -25.05 8.75 6.22
CA PRO A 71 -25.83 7.95 5.28
C PRO A 71 -26.30 8.76 4.06
N GLU A 72 -26.34 8.10 2.91
CA GLU A 72 -26.85 8.67 1.66
C GLU A 72 -28.37 8.88 1.69
N VAL A 73 -28.88 9.73 0.80
CA VAL A 73 -30.33 9.83 0.55
C VAL A 73 -30.88 8.44 0.21
N ASP A 74 -32.09 8.15 0.68
CA ASP A 74 -32.78 6.86 0.63
C ASP A 74 -32.18 5.73 1.51
N ALA A 75 -31.06 5.98 2.21
CA ALA A 75 -30.54 5.01 3.17
C ALA A 75 -31.51 4.78 4.33
N GLN A 76 -31.43 3.58 4.91
CA GLN A 76 -32.25 3.18 6.05
C GLN A 76 -31.51 3.36 7.36
N VAL A 77 -32.14 4.05 8.29
CA VAL A 77 -31.59 4.39 9.61
C VAL A 77 -32.57 4.06 10.72
N TRP A 78 -32.06 3.79 11.91
CA TRP A 78 -32.90 3.83 13.10
C TRP A 78 -33.04 5.28 13.58
N VAL A 79 -34.25 5.63 13.99
CA VAL A 79 -34.61 6.97 14.46
C VAL A 79 -35.12 6.88 15.88
N GLU A 80 -34.66 7.79 16.72
CA GLU A 80 -35.07 7.97 18.11
C GLU A 80 -35.46 9.43 18.31
N PHE A 81 -36.08 9.74 19.44
CA PHE A 81 -36.52 11.09 19.77
C PHE A 81 -36.06 11.43 21.19
N GLU A 82 -35.31 12.53 21.37
CA GLU A 82 -34.81 12.94 22.69
C GLU A 82 -35.97 13.09 23.66
N GLU A 83 -35.91 12.38 24.79
CA GLU A 83 -36.98 12.33 25.78
C GLU A 83 -38.36 12.00 25.17
N GLY A 84 -38.41 11.31 24.03
CA GLY A 84 -39.62 10.99 23.29
C GLY A 84 -40.29 12.18 22.57
N ASP A 85 -39.61 13.33 22.42
CA ASP A 85 -40.14 14.52 21.75
C ASP A 85 -39.88 14.47 20.23
N LEU A 86 -40.96 14.41 19.43
CA LEU A 86 -40.90 14.37 17.96
C LEU A 86 -40.14 15.54 17.32
N ARG A 87 -40.01 16.66 18.04
CA ARG A 87 -39.29 17.85 17.56
C ARG A 87 -37.77 17.72 17.69
N ARG A 88 -37.29 16.69 18.39
CA ARG A 88 -35.86 16.44 18.68
C ARG A 88 -35.43 15.05 18.20
N PRO A 89 -35.43 14.80 16.88
CA PRO A 89 -35.05 13.50 16.36
C PRO A 89 -33.54 13.26 16.51
N ILE A 90 -33.18 11.98 16.64
CA ILE A 90 -31.81 11.45 16.60
C ILE A 90 -31.79 10.32 15.58
N TRP A 91 -30.74 10.20 14.78
CA TRP A 91 -30.50 9.00 13.97
C TRP A 91 -29.36 8.17 14.54
N THR A 92 -29.52 6.85 14.55
CA THR A 92 -28.62 5.92 15.23
C THR A 92 -28.36 4.69 14.36
N GLY A 93 -27.25 4.68 13.64
CA GLY A 93 -26.84 3.55 12.81
C GLY A 93 -27.75 3.27 11.61
N THR A 94 -27.29 2.37 10.74
CA THR A 94 -27.95 1.96 9.50
C THR A 94 -28.28 0.47 9.51
N PHE A 95 -29.21 0.05 8.67
CA PHE A 95 -29.50 -1.37 8.45
C PHE A 95 -29.89 -1.63 7.01
N TRP A 96 -29.69 -2.87 6.57
CA TRP A 96 -30.15 -3.34 5.26
C TRP A 96 -31.51 -4.03 5.42
N GLN A 97 -32.42 -3.77 4.49
CA GLN A 97 -33.74 -4.42 4.50
C GLN A 97 -33.78 -5.64 3.59
N LYS A 98 -33.04 -5.57 2.47
CA LYS A 98 -32.98 -6.66 1.50
C LYS A 98 -31.59 -7.26 1.47
N LYS A 99 -31.52 -8.52 1.05
CA LYS A 99 -30.25 -9.24 0.94
C LYS A 99 -29.33 -8.57 -0.09
N GLU A 100 -29.91 -8.02 -1.15
CA GLU A 100 -29.22 -7.40 -2.28
C GLU A 100 -28.57 -6.06 -1.90
N ASP A 101 -29.02 -5.42 -0.82
CA ASP A 101 -28.44 -4.16 -0.34
C ASP A 101 -27.14 -4.40 0.47
N VAL A 102 -26.95 -5.63 0.97
CA VAL A 102 -25.76 -6.01 1.73
C VAL A 102 -24.57 -6.10 0.76
N PRO A 103 -23.39 -5.54 1.10
CA PRO A 103 -22.19 -5.70 0.28
C PRO A 103 -21.92 -7.17 -0.05
N GLU A 104 -21.87 -7.49 -1.35
CA GLU A 104 -21.79 -8.87 -1.84
C GLU A 104 -20.64 -9.67 -1.20
N ASP A 105 -19.45 -9.05 -1.10
CA ASP A 105 -18.28 -9.69 -0.47
C ASP A 105 -18.51 -10.08 0.99
N ALA A 106 -19.39 -9.38 1.70
CA ALA A 106 -19.71 -9.65 3.11
C ALA A 106 -20.88 -10.64 3.27
N ALA A 107 -21.70 -10.83 2.23
CA ALA A 107 -22.90 -11.67 2.26
C ALA A 107 -22.60 -13.18 2.17
N LYS A 108 -21.55 -13.65 2.86
CA LYS A 108 -21.09 -15.06 2.90
C LYS A 108 -21.80 -15.88 4.00
N THR A 109 -21.82 -17.20 3.84
CA THR A 109 -22.31 -18.15 4.85
C THR A 109 -21.27 -19.28 5.02
N PRO A 110 -20.60 -19.43 6.18
CA PRO A 110 -20.68 -18.56 7.37
C PRO A 110 -20.19 -17.13 7.09
N PRO A 111 -20.57 -16.14 7.95
CA PRO A 111 -20.18 -14.74 7.75
C PRO A 111 -18.71 -14.55 8.14
N THR A 112 -17.80 -14.87 7.24
CA THR A 112 -16.35 -14.78 7.44
C THR A 112 -15.75 -13.45 6.97
N THR A 113 -16.53 -12.57 6.35
CA THR A 113 -16.02 -11.28 5.86
C THR A 113 -16.60 -10.12 6.66
N ARG A 114 -15.74 -9.16 7.03
CA ARG A 114 -16.09 -7.88 7.66
C ARG A 114 -15.50 -6.77 6.80
N LEU A 115 -16.30 -5.75 6.47
CA LEU A 115 -15.80 -4.69 5.62
C LEU A 115 -16.44 -3.34 5.91
N LEU A 116 -15.70 -2.29 5.56
CA LEU A 116 -16.21 -0.94 5.33
C LEU A 116 -16.13 -0.68 3.82
N ARG A 117 -17.27 -0.39 3.20
CA ARG A 117 -17.36 -0.02 1.79
C ARG A 117 -18.03 1.34 1.67
N THR A 118 -17.42 2.24 0.89
CA THR A 118 -17.99 3.56 0.60
C THR A 118 -18.73 3.56 -0.74
N PRO A 119 -19.62 4.53 -1.00
CA PRO A 119 -20.42 4.57 -2.24
C PRO A 119 -19.59 4.60 -3.52
N ALA A 120 -18.41 5.23 -3.50
CA ALA A 120 -17.50 5.26 -4.65
C ALA A 120 -16.75 3.95 -4.88
N GLY A 121 -16.89 2.95 -4.00
CA GLY A 121 -16.27 1.63 -4.14
C GLY A 121 -14.92 1.47 -3.45
N HIS A 122 -14.55 2.37 -2.52
CA HIS A 122 -13.40 2.13 -1.64
C HIS A 122 -13.76 1.06 -0.61
N VAL A 123 -12.81 0.18 -0.31
CA VAL A 123 -13.04 -0.96 0.59
C VAL A 123 -11.89 -1.12 1.57
N LEU A 124 -12.22 -1.28 2.85
CA LEU A 124 -11.37 -1.92 3.85
C LEU A 124 -12.03 -3.23 4.26
N ARG A 125 -11.38 -4.37 4.03
CA ARG A 125 -11.95 -5.70 4.23
C ARG A 125 -11.03 -6.58 5.07
N PHE A 126 -11.64 -7.36 5.94
CA PHE A 126 -11.04 -8.45 6.72
C PHE A 126 -11.78 -9.74 6.36
N ASP A 127 -11.03 -10.76 5.98
CA ASP A 127 -11.53 -12.11 5.75
C ASP A 127 -10.99 -13.02 6.87
N ASP A 128 -11.90 -13.69 7.58
CA ASP A 128 -11.65 -14.59 8.72
C ASP A 128 -11.98 -16.04 8.36
N ALA A 129 -12.02 -16.37 7.06
CA ALA A 129 -12.20 -17.74 6.61
C ALA A 129 -10.94 -18.53 6.96
N LYS A 130 -11.13 -19.70 7.58
CA LYS A 130 -10.02 -20.52 8.06
C LYS A 130 -9.05 -20.85 6.93
N ASP A 131 -7.76 -20.62 7.15
CA ASP A 131 -6.67 -20.86 6.21
C ASP A 131 -6.71 -19.93 4.95
N GLU A 132 -7.61 -18.94 4.94
CA GLU A 132 -7.83 -17.92 3.90
C GLU A 132 -7.89 -16.51 4.52
N GLU A 133 -7.30 -16.32 5.70
CA GLU A 133 -7.33 -15.05 6.42
C GLU A 133 -6.60 -13.95 5.65
N ALA A 134 -7.26 -12.80 5.44
CA ALA A 134 -6.68 -11.73 4.65
C ALA A 134 -7.16 -10.34 5.08
N VAL A 135 -6.33 -9.33 4.80
CA VAL A 135 -6.68 -7.91 4.92
C VAL A 135 -6.54 -7.25 3.56
N LEU A 136 -7.49 -6.38 3.19
CA LEU A 136 -7.47 -5.64 1.93
C LEU A 136 -7.90 -4.18 2.15
N LEU A 137 -7.11 -3.25 1.63
CA LEU A 137 -7.49 -1.87 1.38
C LEU A 137 -7.49 -1.64 -0.14
N HIS A 138 -8.64 -1.32 -0.72
CA HIS A 138 -8.83 -1.22 -2.16
C HIS A 138 -9.38 0.14 -2.58
N HIS A 139 -8.78 0.69 -3.65
CA HIS A 139 -9.28 1.84 -4.38
C HIS A 139 -9.99 1.37 -5.66
N PRO A 140 -11.18 1.89 -6.00
CA PRO A 140 -11.99 1.49 -7.19
C PRO A 140 -11.31 1.71 -8.56
N LYS A 141 -10.08 2.24 -8.59
CA LYS A 141 -9.29 2.43 -9.80
C LYS A 141 -8.20 1.34 -9.96
N GLY A 142 -8.20 0.32 -9.09
CA GLY A 142 -7.30 -0.83 -9.17
C GLY A 142 -6.05 -0.75 -8.28
N ALA A 143 -5.88 0.29 -7.48
CA ALA A 143 -4.80 0.32 -6.49
C ALA A 143 -5.24 -0.41 -5.21
N GLU A 144 -4.35 -1.20 -4.62
CA GLU A 144 -4.65 -2.02 -3.44
C GLU A 144 -3.45 -2.20 -2.52
N LEU A 145 -3.73 -2.41 -1.24
CA LEU A 145 -2.80 -2.92 -0.24
C LEU A 145 -3.42 -4.17 0.38
N SER A 146 -2.68 -5.27 0.44
CA SER A 146 -3.17 -6.54 0.96
C SER A 146 -2.20 -7.21 1.92
N ILE A 147 -2.74 -8.00 2.83
CA ILE A 147 -2.02 -8.97 3.65
C ILE A 147 -2.68 -10.33 3.43
N ASP A 148 -1.91 -11.32 3.00
CA ASP A 148 -2.40 -12.66 2.69
C ASP A 148 -2.32 -13.62 3.90
N PRO A 149 -2.85 -14.86 3.80
CA PRO A 149 -2.83 -15.82 4.92
C PRO A 149 -1.43 -16.26 5.36
N LYS A 150 -0.41 -16.06 4.52
CA LYS A 150 1.00 -16.38 4.83
C LYS A 150 1.70 -15.21 5.53
N GLY A 151 1.04 -14.05 5.61
CA GLY A 151 1.60 -12.82 6.17
C GLY A 151 2.36 -11.97 5.16
N THR A 152 2.29 -12.29 3.85
CA THR A 152 2.89 -11.47 2.80
C THR A 152 2.12 -10.16 2.68
N VAL A 153 2.84 -9.05 2.70
CA VAL A 153 2.27 -7.70 2.56
C VAL A 153 2.57 -7.17 1.16
N ALA A 154 1.54 -6.82 0.41
CA ALA A 154 1.68 -6.30 -0.95
C ALA A 154 0.98 -4.94 -1.11
N LEU A 155 1.61 -4.04 -1.87
CA LEU A 155 1.03 -2.81 -2.38
C LEU A 155 1.10 -2.87 -3.90
N THR A 156 -0.04 -2.68 -4.57
CA THR A 156 -0.14 -2.70 -6.04
C THR A 156 -0.80 -1.39 -6.49
N ASP A 157 -0.18 -0.71 -7.45
CA ASP A 157 -0.78 0.49 -8.06
C ASP A 157 -1.76 0.12 -9.19
N ALA A 158 -2.53 1.11 -9.66
CA ALA A 158 -3.53 0.92 -10.71
C ALA A 158 -2.94 0.48 -12.08
N LYS A 159 -1.61 0.52 -12.24
CA LYS A 159 -0.90 0.15 -13.47
C LYS A 159 -0.07 -1.13 -13.31
N GLY A 160 -0.13 -1.79 -12.15
CA GLY A 160 0.55 -3.05 -11.88
C GLY A 160 1.98 -2.92 -11.32
N ALA A 161 2.43 -1.73 -10.94
CA ALA A 161 3.67 -1.62 -10.15
C ALA A 161 3.41 -2.15 -8.73
N THR A 162 4.39 -2.85 -8.15
CA THR A 162 4.25 -3.57 -6.88
C THR A 162 5.38 -3.27 -5.89
N VAL A 163 5.05 -3.34 -4.60
CA VAL A 163 5.99 -3.45 -3.48
C VAL A 163 5.51 -4.60 -2.61
N VAL A 164 6.33 -5.63 -2.45
CA VAL A 164 5.95 -6.89 -1.79
C VAL A 164 6.98 -7.26 -0.72
N LEU A 165 6.52 -7.44 0.51
CA LEU A 165 7.24 -8.09 1.60
C LEU A 165 6.77 -9.55 1.64
N ASP A 166 7.49 -10.44 0.96
CA ASP A 166 7.15 -11.85 0.83
C ASP A 166 7.61 -12.63 2.07
N ALA A 167 6.64 -13.09 2.86
CA ALA A 167 6.88 -13.86 4.07
C ALA A 167 7.33 -15.30 3.78
N GLU A 168 6.92 -15.88 2.66
CA GLU A 168 7.27 -17.25 2.28
C GLU A 168 8.63 -17.31 1.56
N GLY A 169 8.87 -16.34 0.67
CA GLY A 169 10.15 -16.17 -0.03
C GLY A 169 11.26 -15.55 0.83
N GLU A 170 10.92 -15.00 2.00
CA GLU A 170 11.81 -14.20 2.85
C GLU A 170 12.51 -13.06 2.06
N GLU A 171 11.75 -12.41 1.18
CA GLU A 171 12.26 -11.36 0.28
C GLU A 171 11.44 -10.07 0.30
N LEU A 172 12.11 -8.96 0.04
CA LEU A 172 11.48 -7.68 -0.31
C LEU A 172 11.67 -7.44 -1.81
N ARG A 173 10.57 -7.23 -2.54
CA ARG A 173 10.57 -6.96 -3.97
C ARG A 173 9.85 -5.65 -4.29
N VAL A 174 10.46 -4.85 -5.15
CA VAL A 174 9.82 -3.70 -5.81
C VAL A 174 9.89 -3.94 -7.30
N GLU A 175 8.78 -3.79 -8.00
CA GLU A 175 8.72 -3.98 -9.45
C GLU A 175 7.83 -2.91 -10.08
N ASP A 176 8.31 -2.28 -11.15
CA ASP A 176 7.49 -1.35 -11.92
C ASP A 176 6.75 -2.05 -13.07
N SER A 177 5.81 -1.33 -13.69
CA SER A 177 5.03 -1.84 -14.83
C SER A 177 5.83 -1.99 -16.13
N HIS A 178 7.12 -1.63 -16.14
CA HIS A 178 8.01 -1.74 -17.29
C HIS A 178 9.03 -2.88 -17.14
N GLY A 179 8.93 -3.69 -16.08
CA GLY A 179 9.80 -4.85 -15.81
C GLY A 179 11.12 -4.50 -15.13
N ASN A 180 11.24 -3.31 -14.53
CA ASN A 180 12.38 -2.98 -13.67
C ASN A 180 12.10 -3.45 -12.25
N SER A 181 13.09 -4.04 -11.58
CA SER A 181 12.94 -4.61 -10.26
C SER A 181 14.11 -4.33 -9.31
N LEU A 182 13.80 -4.32 -8.02
CA LEU A 182 14.74 -4.36 -6.90
C LEU A 182 14.32 -5.50 -5.97
N VAL A 183 15.24 -6.42 -5.67
CA VAL A 183 15.01 -7.57 -4.80
C VAL A 183 16.05 -7.61 -3.69
N LEU A 184 15.61 -7.72 -2.44
CA LEU A 184 16.46 -7.97 -1.27
C LEU A 184 16.06 -9.32 -0.68
N SER A 185 17.00 -10.24 -0.58
CA SER A 185 16.78 -11.57 -0.02
C SER A 185 18.02 -12.07 0.74
N SER A 186 17.96 -13.28 1.27
CA SER A 186 19.11 -13.96 1.90
C SER A 186 20.32 -14.10 0.97
N SER A 187 20.11 -14.07 -0.35
CA SER A 187 21.17 -14.12 -1.36
C SER A 187 21.90 -12.78 -1.57
N GLY A 188 21.32 -11.66 -1.11
CA GLY A 188 21.85 -10.32 -1.28
C GLY A 188 20.82 -9.31 -1.80
N VAL A 189 21.31 -8.29 -2.50
CA VAL A 189 20.49 -7.23 -3.13
C VAL A 189 20.73 -7.24 -4.63
N ARG A 190 19.66 -7.22 -5.43
CA ARG A 190 19.69 -7.18 -6.88
C ARG A 190 18.82 -6.04 -7.41
N VAL A 191 19.38 -5.20 -8.26
CA VAL A 191 18.63 -4.27 -9.13
C VAL A 191 18.73 -4.80 -10.54
N GLU A 192 17.60 -4.89 -11.26
CA GLU A 192 17.54 -5.36 -12.63
C GLU A 192 16.57 -4.51 -13.45
N ASP A 193 16.97 -4.12 -14.65
CA ASP A 193 16.06 -3.49 -15.61
C ASP A 193 15.45 -4.53 -16.56
N SER A 194 14.46 -4.12 -17.34
CA SER A 194 13.80 -4.99 -18.31
C SER A 194 14.65 -5.42 -19.51
N HIS A 195 15.88 -4.92 -19.61
CA HIS A 195 16.85 -5.28 -20.65
C HIS A 195 17.94 -6.24 -20.13
N GLY A 196 17.86 -6.67 -18.87
CA GLY A 196 18.79 -7.61 -18.25
C GLY A 196 20.11 -6.98 -17.78
N ASN A 197 20.16 -5.64 -17.63
CA ASN A 197 21.25 -4.97 -16.94
C ASN A 197 21.05 -5.14 -15.43
N THR A 198 22.12 -5.47 -14.69
CA THR A 198 22.02 -5.84 -13.27
C THR A 198 23.08 -5.17 -12.41
N ILE A 199 22.70 -4.85 -11.17
CA ILE A 199 23.62 -4.55 -10.07
C ILE A 199 23.29 -5.52 -8.94
N GLU A 200 24.23 -6.39 -8.60
CA GLU A 200 24.08 -7.41 -7.55
C GLU A 200 25.11 -7.18 -6.46
N THR A 201 24.67 -7.16 -5.21
CA THR A 201 25.54 -7.23 -4.03
C THR A 201 25.23 -8.53 -3.30
N ALA A 202 26.23 -9.37 -3.12
CA ALA A 202 26.09 -10.68 -2.48
C ALA A 202 27.32 -10.98 -1.62
N SER A 203 27.32 -12.09 -0.90
CA SER A 203 28.48 -12.56 -0.12
C SER A 203 29.74 -12.73 -0.98
N SER A 204 29.58 -13.02 -2.28
CA SER A 204 30.69 -13.11 -3.25
C SER A 204 31.26 -11.76 -3.69
N GLY A 205 30.66 -10.63 -3.29
CA GLY A 205 31.04 -9.28 -3.70
C GLY A 205 29.95 -8.57 -4.52
N VAL A 206 30.35 -7.51 -5.23
CA VAL A 206 29.45 -6.68 -6.05
C VAL A 206 29.69 -6.95 -7.54
N LYS A 207 28.62 -7.21 -8.30
CA LYS A 207 28.64 -7.39 -9.76
C LYS A 207 27.79 -6.31 -10.43
N VAL A 208 28.34 -5.68 -11.46
CA VAL A 208 27.61 -4.76 -12.34
C VAL A 208 27.68 -5.33 -13.75
N LYS A 209 26.52 -5.65 -14.35
CA LYS A 209 26.41 -6.26 -15.67
C LYS A 209 25.57 -5.38 -16.58
N GLY A 210 26.08 -5.13 -17.77
CA GLY A 210 25.37 -4.47 -18.87
C GLY A 210 26.23 -4.46 -20.12
N GLN A 211 25.69 -4.03 -21.26
CA GLN A 211 26.47 -3.93 -22.50
C GLN A 211 27.64 -2.94 -22.37
N GLN A 212 27.39 -1.84 -21.66
CA GLN A 212 28.37 -0.80 -21.36
C GLN A 212 28.14 -0.29 -19.94
N VAL A 213 29.23 -0.12 -19.19
CA VAL A 213 29.21 0.53 -17.87
C VAL A 213 30.04 1.81 -17.98
N VAL A 214 29.37 2.97 -17.90
CA VAL A 214 30.02 4.28 -17.93
C VAL A 214 29.99 4.86 -16.52
N VAL A 215 31.17 5.17 -15.97
CA VAL A 215 31.31 5.80 -14.65
C VAL A 215 31.94 7.17 -14.85
N GLU A 216 31.14 8.22 -14.73
CA GLU A 216 31.60 9.60 -14.88
C GLU A 216 31.83 10.25 -13.51
N GLY A 217 32.94 10.97 -13.39
CA GLY A 217 33.29 11.71 -12.19
C GLY A 217 34.57 12.51 -12.42
N THR A 218 34.76 13.59 -11.67
CA THR A 218 36.02 14.37 -11.70
C THR A 218 37.22 13.51 -11.30
N GLN A 219 37.01 12.47 -10.49
CA GLN A 219 37.96 11.43 -10.16
C GLN A 219 37.20 10.12 -9.89
N VAL A 220 37.65 9.01 -10.48
CA VAL A 220 37.15 7.65 -10.18
C VAL A 220 38.27 6.86 -9.52
N LEU A 221 38.09 6.50 -8.25
CA LEU A 221 39.04 5.68 -7.50
C LEU A 221 38.62 4.22 -7.56
N LEU A 222 39.42 3.40 -8.24
CA LEU A 222 39.24 1.95 -8.30
C LEU A 222 40.31 1.31 -7.42
N GLY A 223 39.93 0.51 -6.41
CA GLY A 223 40.85 -0.22 -5.52
C GLY A 223 41.08 0.37 -4.11
N GLY A 224 40.60 1.58 -3.81
CA GLY A 224 40.76 2.20 -2.47
C GLY A 224 42.18 2.71 -2.16
N SER A 225 42.42 3.22 -0.95
CA SER A 225 43.68 3.84 -0.52
C SER A 225 44.86 2.87 -0.27
N GLY A 226 44.62 1.56 -0.40
CA GLY A 226 45.64 0.50 -0.30
C GLY A 226 45.60 -0.53 -1.41
N GLY A 227 44.82 -0.29 -2.48
CA GLY A 227 44.73 -1.19 -3.64
C GLY A 227 45.77 -0.86 -4.70
N GLU A 228 46.29 -1.90 -5.36
CA GLU A 228 47.12 -1.75 -6.55
C GLU A 228 46.32 -1.06 -7.67
N PRO A 229 46.91 -0.14 -8.45
CA PRO A 229 46.22 0.53 -9.56
C PRO A 229 45.65 -0.51 -10.54
N VAL A 230 44.46 -0.23 -11.12
CA VAL A 230 43.79 -1.03 -12.18
C VAL A 230 44.61 -1.14 -13.48
N ILE A 231 45.84 -0.65 -13.49
CA ILE A 231 46.80 -1.01 -14.50
C ILE A 231 47.05 -2.52 -14.34
N LYS A 232 47.21 -3.25 -15.44
CA LYS A 232 47.73 -4.62 -15.41
C LYS A 232 49.16 -4.61 -14.86
N GLY A 233 49.37 -4.22 -13.61
CA GLY A 233 50.66 -3.87 -13.02
C GLY A 233 51.65 -4.98 -13.25
N GLN A 234 51.24 -6.23 -13.04
CA GLN A 234 52.11 -7.38 -13.23
C GLN A 234 52.35 -7.79 -14.68
N SER A 235 51.36 -7.69 -15.56
CA SER A 235 51.57 -7.95 -16.99
C SER A 235 52.39 -6.84 -17.66
N PHE A 236 52.12 -5.58 -17.32
CA PHE A 236 52.87 -4.42 -17.78
C PHE A 236 54.28 -4.39 -17.21
N LEU A 237 54.46 -4.63 -15.90
CA LEU A 237 55.80 -4.71 -15.29
C LEU A 237 56.61 -5.85 -15.88
N THR A 238 55.97 -7.00 -16.18
CA THR A 238 56.65 -8.10 -16.88
C THR A 238 57.06 -7.65 -18.28
N LEU A 239 56.13 -7.09 -19.07
CA LEU A 239 56.41 -6.59 -20.42
C LEU A 239 57.53 -5.53 -20.42
N PHE A 240 57.50 -4.61 -19.45
CA PHE A 240 58.48 -3.54 -19.26
C PHE A 240 59.84 -4.08 -18.82
N ALA A 241 59.87 -4.98 -17.82
CA ALA A 241 61.12 -5.55 -17.30
C ALA A 241 61.84 -6.45 -18.31
N THR A 242 61.10 -7.07 -19.22
CA THR A 242 61.66 -7.90 -20.30
C THR A 242 61.81 -7.13 -21.61
N HIS A 243 61.43 -5.84 -21.68
CA HIS A 243 61.68 -5.00 -22.84
C HIS A 243 63.12 -4.49 -22.81
N VAL A 244 63.98 -5.14 -23.59
CA VAL A 244 65.41 -4.82 -23.67
C VAL A 244 65.82 -4.52 -25.11
N HIS A 245 66.74 -3.58 -25.24
CA HIS A 245 67.49 -3.32 -26.47
C HIS A 245 68.93 -3.75 -26.26
N THR A 246 69.55 -4.37 -27.27
CA THR A 246 70.96 -4.75 -27.21
C THR A 246 71.82 -3.71 -27.90
N SER A 247 73.09 -3.58 -27.49
CA SER A 247 74.10 -2.80 -28.22
C SER A 247 75.33 -3.67 -28.44
N SER A 248 75.97 -3.53 -29.60
CA SER A 248 77.13 -4.34 -29.97
C SER A 248 78.44 -3.87 -29.31
N ALA A 249 78.46 -2.68 -28.72
CA ALA A 249 79.58 -2.13 -27.98
C ALA A 249 79.11 -0.99 -27.04
N PRO A 250 79.81 -0.72 -25.93
CA PRO A 250 79.52 0.43 -25.07
C PRO A 250 79.52 1.74 -25.87
N GLY A 251 78.39 2.44 -25.92
CA GLY A 251 78.22 3.71 -26.65
C GLY A 251 77.76 3.61 -28.11
N GLY A 252 77.51 2.40 -28.63
CA GLY A 252 76.96 2.19 -29.97
C GLY A 252 75.42 2.33 -30.05
N PRO A 253 74.84 2.50 -31.25
CA PRO A 253 73.39 2.54 -31.44
C PRO A 253 72.75 1.22 -30.99
N THR A 254 71.56 1.32 -30.39
CA THR A 254 70.80 0.16 -29.91
C THR A 254 70.10 -0.57 -31.07
N SER A 255 69.92 -1.88 -30.93
CA SER A 255 69.17 -2.73 -31.85
C SER A 255 67.66 -2.49 -31.73
N PRO A 256 66.86 -2.89 -32.74
CA PRO A 256 65.41 -3.01 -32.58
C PRO A 256 65.05 -3.90 -31.37
N PRO A 257 63.86 -3.73 -30.76
CA PRO A 257 63.43 -4.54 -29.61
C PRO A 257 63.57 -6.02 -29.91
N ILE A 258 64.10 -6.80 -28.96
CA ILE A 258 64.08 -8.26 -29.08
C ILE A 258 62.62 -8.70 -29.06
N PRO A 259 62.12 -9.44 -30.07
CA PRO A 259 60.77 -9.98 -30.03
C PRO A 259 60.64 -10.89 -28.81
N GLN A 260 59.76 -10.53 -27.87
CA GLN A 260 59.41 -11.42 -26.79
C GLN A 260 58.71 -12.63 -27.41
N GLY A 261 59.20 -13.85 -27.12
CA GLY A 261 58.56 -15.07 -27.59
C GLY A 261 57.08 -15.09 -27.18
N GLU A 262 56.23 -15.81 -27.94
CA GLU A 262 54.79 -15.89 -27.66
C GLU A 262 54.55 -16.27 -26.19
N MET A 263 54.15 -15.29 -25.39
CA MET A 263 53.76 -15.52 -24.01
C MET A 263 52.29 -15.89 -24.00
N SER A 264 52.04 -17.20 -23.96
CA SER A 264 50.77 -17.79 -23.59
C SER A 264 50.45 -17.37 -22.15
N THR A 265 49.65 -16.30 -22.01
CA THR A 265 48.65 -16.04 -20.95
C THR A 265 48.33 -14.54 -20.94
N LEU A 266 47.63 -14.10 -21.99
CA LEU A 266 46.64 -13.06 -21.75
C LEU A 266 45.70 -13.59 -20.66
N SER A 267 45.54 -12.87 -19.56
CA SER A 267 44.44 -13.18 -18.63
C SER A 267 43.14 -13.12 -19.41
N THR A 268 42.53 -14.28 -19.61
CA THR A 268 41.18 -14.44 -20.16
C THR A 268 40.11 -14.19 -19.10
N SER A 269 40.47 -13.65 -17.92
CA SER A 269 39.47 -13.19 -16.95
C SER A 269 38.80 -11.86 -17.36
N VAL A 270 39.19 -11.30 -18.50
CA VAL A 270 38.35 -10.38 -19.29
C VAL A 270 38.04 -11.01 -20.66
N MET A 271 37.72 -12.31 -20.69
CA MET A 271 36.90 -12.88 -21.74
C MET A 271 35.49 -13.06 -21.20
N THR A 272 34.58 -12.38 -21.88
CA THR A 272 33.16 -12.72 -22.02
C THR A 272 32.94 -14.22 -21.94
N LYS A 273 32.07 -14.65 -21.03
CA LYS A 273 31.16 -15.76 -21.35
C LYS A 273 29.98 -15.19 -22.11
#